data_AF-B0EG13-F1
#
_entry.id   AF-B0EG13-F1
#
_cell.length_a   1.000
_cell.length_b   1.000
_cell.length_c   1.000
_cell.angle_alpha   90.00
_cell.angle_beta   90.00
_cell.angle_gamma   90.00
#
_symmetry.space_group_name_H-M   'P 1'
#
loop_
_entity.id
_entity.type
_entity.pdbx_description
1 polymer ?
#
loop_
_entity_poly.entity_id
_entity_poly.type
_entity_poly.pdbx_seq_one_letter_code
_entity_poly.pdbx_strand_id
1 'polypeptide(L)'
;MRIIGRDEDDVDYEDYPFEVKGRDNGIAYIECYNPLTQESEGFEPEEISGMILKYLYEIAQEKLGNHPISNVVVTVPVDFNDKQRDATLLACKLAGIKNVSIEDEPIAAIIEYKREYPNLLKKGDKIVVIDFGGTLDVTCCK
;
A
#
# COMPACT_ATOMS: atom_id res chain seq x y z
N MET A 1 1.71 3.57 -4.73
CA MET A 1 1.55 4.10 -3.36
C MET A 1 1.88 5.60 -3.22
N ARG A 2 2.70 6.24 -4.08
CA ARG A 2 3.02 7.67 -3.90
C ARG A 2 1.83 8.64 -4.04
N ILE A 3 0.76 8.24 -4.73
CA ILE A 3 -0.40 9.08 -5.04
C ILE A 3 -1.61 8.78 -4.12
N ILE A 4 -1.66 7.58 -3.51
CA ILE A 4 -2.86 7.11 -2.80
C ILE A 4 -3.20 8.01 -1.61
N GLY A 5 -4.48 8.38 -1.48
CA GLY A 5 -4.98 9.23 -0.40
C GLY A 5 -4.43 10.66 -0.38
N ARG A 6 -3.76 11.12 -1.45
CA ARG A 6 -3.31 12.50 -1.59
C ARG A 6 -4.33 13.33 -2.37
N ASP A 7 -4.40 14.61 -2.04
CA ASP A 7 -5.04 15.60 -2.92
C ASP A 7 -4.11 15.95 -4.07
N GLU A 8 -4.68 16.47 -5.17
CA GLU A 8 -3.93 16.84 -6.39
C GLU A 8 -2.70 17.70 -6.07
N ASP A 9 -2.88 18.73 -5.23
CA ASP A 9 -1.82 19.68 -4.86
C ASP A 9 -0.66 19.03 -4.08
N ASP A 10 -0.89 17.88 -3.45
CA ASP A 10 0.09 17.13 -2.64
C ASP A 10 0.77 16.00 -3.44
N VAL A 11 0.37 15.79 -4.69
CA VAL A 11 1.01 14.82 -5.59
C VAL A 11 2.30 15.41 -6.13
N ASP A 12 3.39 14.70 -5.91
CA ASP A 12 4.65 15.01 -6.58
C ASP A 12 4.61 14.46 -8.01
N TYR A 13 4.48 15.37 -8.99
CA TYR A 13 4.42 15.08 -10.42
C TYR A 13 5.81 14.83 -11.03
N GLU A 14 6.68 14.08 -10.35
CA GLU A 14 7.91 13.57 -10.97
C GLU A 14 7.58 12.75 -12.22
N ASP A 15 8.48 12.76 -13.22
CA ASP A 15 8.44 12.13 -14.57
C ASP A 15 7.72 10.76 -14.67
N TYR A 16 6.41 10.73 -14.43
CA TYR A 16 5.59 9.54 -14.59
C TYR A 16 5.37 9.32 -16.09
N PRO A 17 5.45 8.07 -16.58
CA PRO A 17 5.13 7.76 -17.97
C PRO A 17 3.62 7.79 -18.26
N PHE A 18 2.81 8.24 -17.30
CA PHE A 18 1.36 8.33 -17.35
C PHE A 18 0.90 9.68 -16.80
N GLU A 19 -0.28 10.12 -17.23
CA GLU A 19 -0.83 11.41 -16.84
C GLU A 19 -1.64 11.29 -15.54
N VAL A 20 -1.36 12.18 -14.59
CA VAL A 20 -2.12 12.36 -13.36
C VAL A 20 -2.91 13.67 -13.49
N LYS A 21 -4.21 13.63 -13.22
CA LYS A 21 -5.13 14.77 -13.35
C LYS A 21 -5.93 14.96 -12.06
N GLY A 22 -6.38 16.17 -11.78
CA GLY A 22 -7.38 16.45 -10.76
C GLY A 22 -8.81 16.27 -11.26
N ARG A 23 -9.68 15.73 -10.41
CA ARG A 23 -11.14 15.89 -10.55
C ARG A 23 -11.58 17.23 -9.94
N ASP A 24 -12.80 17.66 -10.26
CA ASP A 24 -13.41 18.91 -9.74
C ASP A 24 -13.46 18.99 -8.19
N ASN A 25 -13.32 17.86 -7.50
CA ASN A 25 -13.29 17.75 -6.04
C ASN A 25 -11.88 17.76 -5.43
N GLY A 26 -10.83 17.96 -6.24
CA GLY A 26 -9.42 18.00 -5.81
C GLY A 26 -8.75 16.63 -5.66
N ILE A 27 -9.44 15.54 -5.99
CA ILE A 27 -8.88 14.18 -5.93
C ILE A 27 -8.05 13.92 -7.20
N ALA A 28 -6.82 13.44 -7.02
CA ALA A 28 -5.98 12.99 -8.11
C ALA A 28 -6.47 11.66 -8.69
N TYR A 29 -6.53 11.56 -10.02
CA TYR A 29 -6.80 10.34 -10.76
C TYR A 29 -5.77 10.13 -11.87
N ILE A 30 -5.62 8.88 -12.31
CA ILE A 30 -4.69 8.48 -13.37
C ILE A 30 -5.51 8.17 -14.61
N GLU A 31 -5.20 8.82 -15.73
CA GLU A 31 -5.85 8.51 -17.01
C GLU A 31 -5.13 7.37 -17.73
N CYS A 32 -5.88 6.31 -18.03
CA CYS A 32 -5.37 5.12 -18.69
C CYS A 32 -6.05 4.95 -20.05
N TYR A 33 -5.27 4.89 -21.12
CA TYR A 33 -5.79 4.54 -22.44
C TYR A 33 -5.98 3.03 -22.57
N ASN A 34 -7.19 2.60 -22.92
CA ASN A 34 -7.52 1.20 -23.17
C ASN A 34 -7.38 0.91 -24.68
N PRO A 35 -6.35 0.14 -25.11
CA PRO A 35 -6.13 -0.14 -26.53
C PRO A 35 -7.19 -1.06 -27.15
N LEU A 36 -7.99 -1.77 -26.34
CA LEU A 36 -9.06 -2.66 -26.82
C LEU A 36 -10.33 -1.88 -27.15
N THR A 37 -10.68 -0.88 -26.34
CA THR A 37 -11.87 -0.03 -26.56
C THR A 37 -11.55 1.25 -27.31
N GLN A 38 -10.26 1.63 -27.39
CA GLN A 38 -9.78 2.91 -27.92
C GLN A 38 -10.32 4.13 -27.14
N GLU A 39 -10.58 3.94 -25.85
CA GLU A 39 -11.09 4.98 -24.95
C GLU A 39 -10.14 5.19 -23.78
N SER A 40 -10.08 6.42 -23.28
CA SER A 40 -9.39 6.75 -22.03
C SER A 40 -10.36 6.61 -20.86
N GLU A 41 -9.92 5.96 -19.79
CA GLU A 41 -10.66 5.81 -18.54
C GLU A 41 -9.83 6.36 -17.39
N GLY A 42 -10.48 7.06 -16.46
CA GLY A 42 -9.84 7.64 -15.30
C GLY A 42 -9.99 6.73 -14.08
N PHE A 43 -8.88 6.39 -13.44
CA PHE A 43 -8.85 5.54 -12.25
C PHE A 43 -8.32 6.29 -11.04
N GLU A 44 -8.98 6.15 -9.91
CA GLU A 44 -8.47 6.62 -8.63
C GLU A 44 -7.32 5.71 -8.15
N PRO A 45 -6.33 6.24 -7.41
CA PRO A 45 -5.18 5.46 -6.95
C PRO A 45 -5.54 4.20 -6.16
N GLU A 46 -6.63 4.23 -5.39
CA GLU A 46 -7.19 3.10 -4.65
C GLU A 46 -7.77 2.02 -5.58
N GLU A 47 -8.30 2.37 -6.74
CA GLU A 47 -8.82 1.40 -7.71
C GLU A 47 -7.68 0.61 -8.33
N ILE A 48 -6.62 1.32 -8.77
CA ILE A 48 -5.41 0.69 -9.31
C ILE A 48 -4.75 -0.19 -8.24
N SER A 49 -4.64 0.34 -7.01
CA SER A 49 -4.08 -0.42 -5.89
C SER A 49 -4.94 -1.63 -5.55
N GLY A 50 -6.27 -1.52 -5.65
CA GLY A 50 -7.22 -2.61 -5.48
C GLY A 50 -7.07 -3.70 -6.56
N MET A 51 -6.82 -3.33 -7.82
CA MET A 51 -6.52 -4.29 -8.89
C MET A 51 -5.24 -5.09 -8.59
N ILE A 52 -4.18 -4.41 -8.14
CA ILE A 52 -2.92 -5.06 -7.75
C ILE A 52 -3.13 -5.99 -6.55
N LEU A 53 -3.81 -5.51 -5.52
CA LEU A 53 -4.11 -6.31 -4.32
C LEU A 53 -4.96 -7.53 -4.64
N LYS A 54 -5.95 -7.40 -5.53
CA LYS A 54 -6.78 -8.51 -5.99
C LYS A 54 -5.93 -9.58 -6.67
N TYR A 55 -5.07 -9.18 -7.59
CA TYR A 55 -4.15 -10.10 -8.28
C TYR A 55 -3.23 -10.83 -7.30
N LEU A 56 -2.64 -10.12 -6.34
CA LEU A 56 -1.78 -10.73 -5.31
C LEU A 56 -2.56 -11.68 -4.39
N TYR A 57 -3.79 -11.31 -4.03
CA TYR A 57 -4.67 -12.12 -3.20
C TYR A 57 -5.07 -13.42 -3.91
N GLU A 58 -5.43 -13.35 -5.20
CA GLU A 58 -5.74 -14.53 -6.03
C GLU A 58 -4.55 -15.50 -6.09
N ILE A 59 -3.33 -15.00 -6.34
CA ILE A 59 -2.10 -15.82 -6.31
C ILE A 59 -1.92 -16.49 -4.94
N ALA A 60 -2.14 -15.75 -3.84
CA ALA A 60 -2.01 -16.29 -2.50
C ALA A 60 -3.06 -17.40 -2.24
N GLN A 61 -4.31 -17.21 -2.67
CA GLN A 61 -5.35 -18.22 -2.57
C GLN A 61 -4.99 -19.48 -3.34
N GLU A 62 -4.51 -19.35 -4.59
CA GLU A 62 -4.08 -20.49 -5.40
C GLU A 62 -2.97 -21.29 -4.71
N LYS A 63 -1.95 -20.60 -4.17
CA LYS A 63 -0.86 -21.24 -3.42
C LYS A 63 -1.32 -21.94 -2.14
N LEU A 64 -2.41 -21.46 -1.53
CA LEU A 64 -3.02 -22.06 -0.34
C LEU A 64 -4.10 -23.10 -0.68
N GLY A 65 -4.19 -23.55 -1.93
CA GLY A 65 -5.15 -24.59 -2.32
C GLY A 65 -6.60 -24.10 -2.43
N ASN A 66 -6.79 -22.82 -2.76
CA ASN A 66 -8.09 -22.14 -2.88
C ASN A 66 -8.91 -22.13 -1.58
N HIS A 67 -8.24 -22.20 -0.42
CA HIS A 67 -8.89 -22.01 0.86
C HIS A 67 -9.21 -20.53 1.13
N PRO A 68 -10.29 -20.23 1.89
CA PRO A 68 -10.59 -18.86 2.30
C PRO A 68 -9.47 -18.32 3.20
N ILE A 69 -8.94 -17.14 2.87
CA ILE A 69 -7.99 -16.43 3.72
C ILE A 69 -8.79 -15.71 4.81
N SER A 70 -8.54 -16.05 6.07
CA SER A 70 -9.34 -15.57 7.20
C SER A 70 -9.04 -14.13 7.60
N ASN A 71 -7.77 -13.75 7.58
CA ASN A 71 -7.28 -12.42 7.93
C ASN A 71 -6.10 -12.05 7.03
N VAL A 72 -6.01 -10.78 6.67
CA VAL A 72 -4.92 -10.22 5.88
C VAL A 72 -4.35 -9.03 6.66
N VAL A 73 -3.03 -8.97 6.74
CA VAL A 73 -2.33 -7.78 7.23
C VAL A 73 -1.71 -7.10 6.03
N VAL A 74 -1.93 -5.80 5.91
CA VAL A 74 -1.33 -4.97 4.86
C VAL A 74 -0.46 -3.93 5.55
N THR A 75 0.79 -3.81 5.11
CA THR A 75 1.72 -2.84 5.67
C THR A 75 1.64 -1.51 4.93
N VAL A 76 1.86 -0.41 5.65
CA VAL A 76 1.95 0.95 5.07
C VAL A 76 3.17 1.70 5.62
N PRO A 77 3.68 2.71 4.89
CA PRO A 77 4.74 3.57 5.41
C PRO A 77 4.34 4.23 6.73
N VAL A 78 5.30 4.41 7.64
CA VAL A 78 5.03 4.99 8.97
C VAL A 78 4.49 6.42 8.90
N ASP A 79 4.88 7.17 7.86
CA ASP A 79 4.46 8.56 7.64
C ASP A 79 3.08 8.68 6.96
N PHE A 80 2.40 7.56 6.66
CA PHE A 80 1.03 7.62 6.14
C PHE A 80 0.05 8.20 7.17
N ASN A 81 -0.63 9.27 6.76
CA ASN A 81 -1.71 9.87 7.52
C ASN A 81 -3.01 9.03 7.43
N ASP A 82 -4.03 9.41 8.21
CA ASP A 82 -5.31 8.70 8.26
C ASP A 82 -5.98 8.57 6.89
N LYS A 83 -5.92 9.61 6.04
CA LYS A 83 -6.52 9.60 4.70
C LYS A 83 -5.83 8.57 3.79
N GLN A 84 -4.52 8.45 3.85
CA GLN A 84 -3.76 7.46 3.08
C GLN A 84 -3.98 6.03 3.58
N ARG A 85 -4.13 5.86 4.90
CA ARG A 85 -4.50 4.57 5.51
C ARG A 85 -5.90 4.14 5.10
N ASP A 86 -6.87 5.05 5.16
CA ASP A 86 -8.25 4.82 4.73
C ASP A 86 -8.35 4.50 3.25
N ALA A 87 -7.61 5.20 2.40
CA ALA A 87 -7.54 4.91 0.96
C ALA A 87 -6.93 3.52 0.69
N THR A 88 -5.94 3.10 1.49
CA THR A 88 -5.36 1.74 1.40
C THR A 88 -6.38 0.67 1.83
N LEU A 89 -7.15 0.93 2.89
CA LEU A 89 -8.26 0.05 3.30
C LEU A 89 -9.36 -0.04 2.23
N LEU A 90 -9.67 1.08 1.58
CA LEU A 90 -10.60 1.12 0.46
C LEU A 90 -10.09 0.27 -0.72
N ALA A 91 -8.81 0.38 -1.07
CA ALA A 91 -8.19 -0.48 -2.09
C ALA A 91 -8.33 -1.97 -1.75
N CYS A 92 -8.12 -2.34 -0.49
CA CYS A 92 -8.33 -3.72 -0.03
C CYS A 92 -9.80 -4.18 -0.16
N LYS A 93 -10.74 -3.29 0.16
CA LYS A 93 -12.17 -3.55 0.02
C LYS A 93 -12.56 -3.74 -1.45
N LEU A 94 -12.04 -2.90 -2.35
CA LEU A 94 -12.23 -3.01 -3.80
C LEU A 94 -11.64 -4.32 -4.35
N ALA A 95 -10.55 -4.80 -3.75
CA ALA A 95 -9.97 -6.10 -4.05
C ALA A 95 -10.80 -7.29 -3.53
N GLY A 96 -11.86 -7.06 -2.75
CA GLY A 96 -12.71 -8.11 -2.17
C GLY A 96 -12.15 -8.72 -0.88
N ILE A 97 -11.14 -8.10 -0.26
CA ILE A 97 -10.51 -8.59 0.97
C ILE A 97 -11.30 -8.05 2.17
N LYS A 98 -11.89 -8.95 2.97
CA LYS A 98 -12.88 -8.57 4.00
C LYS A 98 -12.30 -8.24 5.37
N ASN A 99 -11.29 -8.99 5.81
CA ASN A 99 -10.74 -8.89 7.16
C ASN A 99 -9.30 -8.39 7.07
N VAL A 100 -9.14 -7.07 7.02
CA VAL A 100 -7.84 -6.42 6.86
C VAL A 100 -7.44 -5.67 8.13
N SER A 101 -6.18 -5.81 8.52
CA SER A 101 -5.53 -4.95 9.51
C SER A 101 -4.37 -4.22 8.84
N ILE A 102 -4.23 -2.93 9.13
CA ILE A 102 -3.12 -2.12 8.64
C ILE A 102 -2.06 -2.04 9.74
N GLU A 103 -0.82 -2.31 9.37
CA GLU A 103 0.32 -2.22 10.28
C GLU A 103 1.42 -1.36 9.68
N ASP A 104 2.25 -0.75 10.53
CA ASP A 104 3.37 0.05 10.05
C ASP A 104 4.50 -0.87 9.56
N GLU A 105 5.02 -0.60 8.36
CA GLU A 105 6.15 -1.32 7.76
C GLU A 105 7.33 -1.55 8.74
N PRO A 106 7.83 -0.55 9.50
CA PRO A 106 8.94 -0.80 10.42
C PRO A 106 8.61 -1.78 11.55
N ILE A 107 7.34 -1.84 11.99
CA ILE A 107 6.91 -2.79 13.03
C ILE A 107 6.91 -4.22 12.48
N ALA A 108 6.46 -4.41 11.24
CA ALA A 108 6.53 -5.72 10.57
C ALA A 108 7.98 -6.24 10.48
N ALA A 109 8.92 -5.37 10.11
CA ALA A 109 10.35 -5.70 10.08
C ALA A 109 10.91 -6.09 11.46
N ILE A 110 10.54 -5.35 12.52
CA ILE A 110 10.97 -5.64 13.89
C ILE A 110 10.40 -6.98 14.38
N ILE A 111 9.13 -7.28 14.09
CA ILE A 111 8.50 -8.55 14.46
C ILE A 111 9.24 -9.72 13.82
N GLU A 112 9.55 -9.60 12.53
CA GLU A 112 10.27 -10.64 11.79
C GLU A 112 11.71 -10.82 12.30
N TYR A 113 12.44 -9.72 12.50
CA TYR A 113 13.79 -9.77 13.06
C TYR A 113 13.81 -10.42 14.45
N LYS A 114 12.84 -10.09 15.31
CA LYS A 114 12.69 -10.73 16.62
C LYS A 114 12.35 -12.21 16.52
N ARG A 115 11.55 -12.61 15.51
CA ARG A 115 11.21 -14.02 15.26
C ARG A 115 12.45 -14.83 14.87
N GLU A 116 13.30 -14.27 14.01
CA GLU A 116 14.54 -14.91 13.54
C GLU A 116 15.63 -14.89 14.62
N TYR A 117 15.74 -13.80 15.38
CA TYR A 117 16.79 -13.57 16.38
C TYR A 117 16.22 -13.30 17.79
N PRO A 118 15.59 -14.30 18.45
CA PRO A 118 14.77 -14.10 19.65
C PRO A 118 15.52 -13.56 20.89
N ASN A 119 16.84 -13.65 20.89
CA ASN A 119 17.70 -13.23 22.01
C ASN A 119 18.46 -11.93 21.76
N LEU A 120 18.37 -11.36 20.55
CA LEU A 120 19.11 -10.15 20.17
C LEU A 120 18.36 -8.87 20.51
N LEU A 121 17.02 -8.88 20.45
CA LEU A 121 16.19 -7.74 20.84
C LEU A 121 15.60 -7.94 22.23
N LYS A 122 15.89 -7.00 23.13
CA LYS A 122 15.36 -6.96 24.49
C LYS A 122 14.41 -5.78 24.65
N LYS A 123 13.51 -5.89 25.64
CA LYS A 123 12.57 -4.82 25.96
C LYS A 123 13.33 -3.55 26.35
N GLY A 124 13.08 -2.45 25.65
CA GLY A 124 13.70 -1.15 25.90
C GLY A 124 14.93 -0.85 25.03
N ASP A 125 15.31 -1.77 24.15
CA ASP A 125 16.33 -1.50 23.12
C ASP A 125 15.82 -0.44 22.14
N LYS A 126 16.72 0.46 21.72
CA LYS A 126 16.42 1.41 20.66
C LYS A 126 16.77 0.78 19.33
N ILE A 127 15.83 0.79 18.41
CA ILE A 127 15.97 0.15 17.10
C ILE A 127 15.90 1.24 16.03
N VAL A 128 16.79 1.16 15.05
CA VAL A 128 16.68 1.95 13.82
C VAL A 128 16.36 0.98 12.69
N VAL A 129 15.21 1.17 12.06
CA VAL A 129 14.82 0.45 10.85
C VAL A 129 15.17 1.34 9.67
N ILE A 130 15.92 0.78 8.73
CA ILE A 130 16.26 1.42 7.45
C ILE A 130 15.63 0.56 6.36
N ASP A 131 14.56 1.04 5.76
CA ASP A 131 13.94 0.40 4.61
C ASP A 131 14.49 1.03 3.32
N PHE A 132 15.03 0.18 2.45
CA PHE A 132 15.66 0.58 1.19
C PHE A 132 14.94 -0.09 0.01
N GLY A 133 13.74 0.41 -0.28
CA GLY A 133 12.85 -0.09 -1.32
C GLY A 133 12.68 0.89 -2.48
N GLY A 134 11.42 1.15 -2.87
CA GLY A 134 11.08 2.21 -3.83
C GLY A 134 11.18 3.64 -3.25
N THR A 135 11.36 3.74 -1.94
CA THR A 135 11.65 4.93 -1.14
C THR A 135 12.74 4.56 -0.11
N LEU A 136 13.36 5.58 0.50
CA LEU A 136 14.26 5.41 1.64
C LEU A 136 13.55 5.91 2.88
N ASP A 137 13.17 4.98 3.75
CA ASP A 137 12.44 5.29 4.98
C ASP A 137 13.29 4.89 6.20
N VAL A 138 13.54 5.85 7.10
CA VAL A 138 14.36 5.65 8.31
C VAL A 138 13.52 5.91 9.54
N THR A 139 13.23 4.86 10.31
CA THR A 139 12.37 4.95 11.52
C THR A 139 13.15 4.61 12.77
N CYS A 140 13.01 5.43 13.82
CA CYS A 140 13.56 5.14 15.15
C CYS A 140 12.47 4.62 16.09
N CYS A 141 12.63 3.40 16.59
CA CYS A 141 11.69 2.71 17.48
C CYS A 141 12.30 2.45 18.87
N LYS A 142 11.46 2.21 19.87
CA LYS A 142 11.85 1.86 21.25
C LYS A 142 10.95 0.78 21.84
#